data_AF-A0A974XNT1-F1
#
_entry.id   AF-A0A974XNT1-F1
#
_cell.length_a   1.000
_cell.length_b   1.000
_cell.length_c   1.000
_cell.angle_alpha   90.00
_cell.angle_beta   90.00
_cell.angle_gamma   90.00
#
_symmetry.space_group_name_H-M   'P 1'
#
loop_
_entity.id
_entity.type
_entity.pdbx_description
1 polymer ?
#
loop_
_entity_poly.entity_id
_entity_poly.type
_entity_poly.pdbx_seq_one_letter_code
_entity_poly.pdbx_strand_id
1 'polypeptide(L)' 'MEIAIALMMVLLASLHTFFAIKACKAVVDISPGRKRLWCMLSLVFGPAGYYFYQGLIPCDMIHED' A
#
# COMPACT_ATOMS: atom_id res chain seq x y z
N MET A 1 29.63 -3.73 1.26
CA MET A 1 28.56 -4.16 2.18
C MET A 1 27.63 -3.00 2.51
N GLU A 2 28.13 -1.88 3.02
CA GLU A 2 27.32 -0.70 3.40
C GLU A 2 26.52 -0.09 2.23
N ILE A 3 27.17 0.12 1.08
CA ILE A 3 26.49 0.63 -0.13
C ILE A 3 25.37 -0.33 -0.58
N ALA A 4 25.58 -1.64 -0.47
CA ALA A 4 24.57 -2.63 -0.83
C ALA A 4 23.37 -2.56 0.13
N ILE A 5 23.60 -2.39 1.43
CA ILE A 5 22.53 -2.19 2.42
C ILE A 5 21.76 -0.90 2.13
N ALA A 6 22.46 0.20 1.84
CA ALA A 6 21.82 1.47 1.48
C ALA A 6 20.94 1.34 0.22
N LEU A 7 21.43 0.64 -0.81
CA LEU A 7 20.67 0.34 -2.02
C LEU A 7 19.41 -0.50 -1.71
N MET A 8 19.53 -1.54 -0.88
CA MET A 8 18.37 -2.34 -0.47
C MET A 8 17.35 -1.53 0.31
N MET A 9 17.79 -0.61 1.19
CA MET A 9 16.90 0.28 1.93
C MET A 9 16.14 1.25 1.01
N VAL A 10 16.82 1.79 0.00
CA VAL A 10 16.17 2.64 -1.02
C VAL A 10 15.13 1.83 -1.80
N LEU A 11 15.49 0.63 -2.27
CA LEU A 11 14.55 -0.26 -2.97
C LEU A 11 13.34 -0.61 -2.11
N LEU A 12 13.57 -0.90 -0.83
CA LEU A 12 12.51 -1.20 0.13
C LEU A 12 11.57 0.01 0.33
N ALA A 13 12.13 1.20 0.53
CA ALA A 13 11.34 2.43 0.66
C ALA A 13 10.54 2.75 -0.61
N SER A 14 11.13 2.55 -1.80
CA SER A 14 10.45 2.69 -3.08
C SER A 14 9.30 1.69 -3.22
N LEU A 15 9.51 0.43 -2.84
CA LEU A 15 8.47 -0.61 -2.86
C LEU A 15 7.29 -0.23 -1.95
N HIS A 16 7.57 0.24 -0.74
CA HIS A 16 6.53 0.67 0.20
C HIS A 16 5.74 1.87 -0.34
N THR A 17 6.45 2.85 -0.89
CA THR A 17 5.83 4.03 -1.51
C THR A 17 4.95 3.64 -2.70
N PHE A 18 5.40 2.71 -3.54
CA PHE A 18 4.63 2.20 -4.67
C PHE A 18 3.30 1.60 -4.23
N PHE A 19 3.30 0.76 -3.18
CA PHE A 19 2.07 0.16 -2.65
C PHE A 19 1.16 1.18 -1.97
N ALA A 20 1.71 2.18 -1.27
CA ALA A 20 0.92 3.29 -0.74
C ALA A 20 0.23 4.10 -1.85
N ILE A 21 0.94 4.39 -2.95
CA ILE A 21 0.35 5.05 -4.12
C ILE A 21 -0.75 4.19 -4.73
N LYS A 22 -0.54 2.87 -4.85
CA LYS A 22 -1.55 1.92 -5.34
C LYS A 22 -2.81 1.94 -4.46
N ALA A 23 -2.67 1.90 -3.14
CA ALA A 23 -3.79 2.03 -2.20
C ALA A 23 -4.53 3.35 -2.37
N CYS A 24 -3.79 4.45 -2.54
CA CYS A 24 -4.37 5.78 -2.67
C CYS A 24 -5.11 5.98 -4.00
N LYS A 25 -4.61 5.40 -5.10
CA LYS A 25 -5.22 5.49 -6.43
C LYS A 25 -6.32 4.48 -6.71
N ALA A 26 -6.43 3.40 -5.94
CA ALA A 26 -7.44 2.36 -6.16
C ALA A 26 -8.86 2.95 -6.17
N VAL A 27 -9.69 2.56 -7.13
CA VAL A 27 -11.09 2.98 -7.19
C VAL A 27 -11.90 2.02 -6.30
N VAL A 28 -12.19 2.47 -5.07
CA VAL A 28 -12.92 1.67 -4.07
C VAL A 28 -13.89 2.56 -3.30
N ASP A 29 -15.09 2.06 -3.04
CA ASP A 29 -16.11 2.75 -2.25
C ASP A 29 -15.87 2.54 -0.75
N ILE A 30 -14.86 3.25 -0.22
CA ILE A 30 -14.56 3.26 1.22
C ILE A 30 -14.39 4.69 1.72
N SER A 31 -14.70 4.92 3.00
CA SER A 31 -14.59 6.24 3.60
C SER A 31 -13.14 6.79 3.53
N PRO A 32 -12.96 8.12 3.46
CA PRO A 32 -11.63 8.73 3.40
C PRO A 32 -10.70 8.34 4.56
N GLY A 33 -11.25 8.11 5.76
CA GLY A 33 -10.48 7.62 6.91
C GLY A 33 -9.93 6.20 6.71
N ARG A 34 -10.76 5.30 6.17
CA ARG A 34 -10.37 3.93 5.80
C ARG A 34 -9.33 3.93 4.68
N LYS A 35 -9.50 4.80 3.68
CA LYS A 35 -8.51 5.01 2.61
C LYS A 35 -7.16 5.46 3.16
N ARG A 36 -7.15 6.44 4.08
CA ARG A 36 -5.93 6.92 4.75
C ARG A 36 -5.25 5.81 5.55
N LEU A 37 -6.02 5.01 6.28
CA LEU A 37 -5.50 3.84 7.01
C LEU A 37 -4.85 2.83 6.05
N TRP A 38 -5.50 2.53 4.92
CA TRP A 38 -4.94 1.62 3.92
C TRP A 38 -3.61 2.14 3.34
N CYS A 39 -3.54 3.42 2.96
CA CYS A 39 -2.29 4.01 2.47
C CYS A 39 -1.20 3.99 3.56
N MET A 40 -1.53 4.29 4.82
CA MET A 40 -0.59 4.23 5.95
C MET A 40 -0.05 2.82 6.17
N LEU A 41 -0.91 1.80 6.19
CA LEU A 41 -0.49 0.40 6.33
C LEU A 41 0.41 -0.03 5.17
N SER A 42 0.07 0.38 3.95
CA SER A 42 0.88 0.11 2.75
C SER A 42 2.25 0.79 2.80
N LEU A 43 2.34 1.99 3.40
CA LEU A 43 3.62 2.70 3.53
C LEU A 43 4.51 2.07 4.61
N VAL A 44 3.94 1.62 5.73
CA VAL A 44 4.71 1.04 6.85
C VAL A 44 5.10 -0.42 6.57
N PHE A 45 4.17 -1.23 6.07
CA PHE A 45 4.37 -2.67 5.87
C PHE A 45 4.52 -3.07 4.40
N GLY A 46 4.53 -2.10 3.48
CA GLY A 46 4.72 -2.35 2.07
C GLY A 46 3.60 -3.22 1.46
N PRO A 47 3.96 -4.25 0.68
CA PRO A 47 2.98 -5.16 0.08
C PRO A 47 2.09 -5.86 1.11
N ALA A 48 2.64 -6.21 2.29
CA ALA A 48 1.90 -6.92 3.31
C ALA A 48 0.75 -6.08 3.87
N GLY A 49 1.00 -4.80 4.18
CA GLY A 49 -0.05 -3.88 4.63
C GLY A 49 -1.09 -3.60 3.56
N TYR A 50 -0.65 -3.49 2.30
CA TYR A 50 -1.54 -3.29 1.16
C TYR A 50 -2.52 -4.45 1.00
N TYR A 51 -2.02 -5.68 0.86
CA TYR A 51 -2.86 -6.85 0.60
C TYR A 51 -3.65 -7.30 1.82
N PHE A 52 -3.12 -7.12 3.05
CA PHE A 52 -3.88 -7.35 4.27
C PHE A 52 -5.15 -6.51 4.28
N TYR A 53 -5.03 -5.20 4.08
CA TYR A 53 -6.19 -4.32 4.09
C TYR A 53 -7.09 -4.54 2.87
N GLN A 54 -6.52 -4.78 1.69
CA GLN A 54 -7.30 -5.11 0.48
C GLN A 54 -8.18 -6.35 0.71
N GLY A 55 -7.67 -7.38 1.38
CA GLY A 55 -8.45 -8.58 1.73
C GLY A 55 -9.59 -8.32 2.72
N LEU A 56 -9.62 -7.17 3.39
CA LEU A 56 -10.72 -6.74 4.26
C LEU A 56 -11.76 -5.87 3.52
N ILE A 57 -11.48 -5.46 2.27
CA ILE A 57 -12.41 -4.69 1.46
C ILE A 57 -13.38 -5.69 0.80
N PRO A 58 -14.70 -5.57 1.04
CA PRO A 58 -15.69 -6.38 0.35
C PRO A 58 -15.57 -6.25 -1.17
N CYS A 59 -15.71 -7.35 -1.90
CA CYS A 59 -15.51 -7.37 -3.36
C CYS A 59 -16.46 -6.43 -4.11
N ASP A 60 -17.67 -6.24 -3.61
CA ASP A 60 -18.69 -5.32 -4.15
C ASP A 60 -18.30 -3.84 -4.04
N MET A 61 -17.33 -3.50 -3.19
CA MET A 61 -16.80 -2.14 -3.03
C MET A 61 -15.58 -1.88 -3.91
N ILE A 62 -15.08 -2.88 -4.63
CA ILE A 62 -13.94 -2.75 -5.55
C ILE A 62 -14.49 -2.55 -6.96
N HIS A 63 -14.25 -1.37 -7.52
CA HIS A 63 -14.49 -1.13 -8.93
C HIS A 63 -13.22 -1.53 -9.68
N GLU A 64 -13.27 -2.67 -10.37
CA GLU A 64 -12.24 -2.98 -11.38
C GLU A 64 -12.36 -1.93 -12.50
N ASP A 65 -11.22 -1.34 -12.90
CA ASP A 65 -11.12 -0.44 -14.06
C ASP A 65 -11.50 -1.18 -15.35
#